data_AF-A0A1H2HSN2-F1
#
_entry.id   AF-A0A1H2HSN2-F1
#
_cell.length_a   1.000
_cell.length_b   1.000
_cell.length_c   1.000
_cell.angle_alpha   90.00
_cell.angle_beta   90.00
_cell.angle_gamma   90.00
#
_symmetry.space_group_name_H-M   'P 1'
#
loop_
_entity.id
_entity.type
_entity.pdbx_description
1 polymer ?
#
loop_
_entity_poly.entity_id
_entity_poly.type
_entity_poly.pdbx_seq_one_letter_code
_entity_poly.pdbx_strand_id
1 'polypeptide(L)'
;MSEALPLMLKELRLPTFGQYYQDYQDRASEHAWSYSQYLAALCEREIAQRFQSRISSWTREAKLPRGKSFATLALNDLPQAVQKKIIALRDNTQWAHQADNILLIGPSGVGKSHIAAALGLHLIEQGEVVKRN
;
A
#
# COMPACT_ATOMS: atom_id res chain seq x y z
N MET A 1 14.92 -31.68 -11.51
CA MET A 1 14.81 -30.59 -10.50
C MET A 1 14.21 -31.18 -9.25
N SER A 2 14.78 -30.94 -8.06
CA SER A 2 14.31 -31.59 -6.85
C SER A 2 12.84 -31.24 -6.56
N GLU A 3 11.95 -32.22 -6.54
CA GLU A 3 10.54 -32.07 -6.14
C GLU A 3 10.37 -31.45 -4.74
N ALA A 4 11.44 -31.42 -3.94
CA ALA A 4 11.49 -30.82 -2.61
C ALA A 4 11.33 -29.28 -2.61
N LEU A 5 11.81 -28.55 -3.62
CA LEU A 5 11.86 -27.08 -3.57
C LEU A 5 10.44 -26.45 -3.49
N PRO A 6 9.47 -26.81 -4.35
CA PRO A 6 8.10 -26.31 -4.21
C PRO A 6 7.46 -26.60 -2.84
N LEU A 7 7.74 -27.78 -2.26
CA LEU A 7 7.24 -28.15 -0.93
C LEU A 7 7.87 -27.29 0.16
N MET A 8 9.18 -27.05 0.11
CA MET A 8 9.89 -26.18 1.05
C MET A 8 9.41 -24.72 0.95
N LEU A 9 9.22 -24.20 -0.28
CA LEU A 9 8.71 -22.85 -0.49
C LEU A 9 7.28 -22.69 0.05
N LYS A 10 6.45 -23.72 -0.08
CA LYS A 10 5.12 -23.75 0.53
C LYS A 10 5.19 -23.69 2.06
N GLU A 11 6.06 -24.49 2.68
CA GLU A 11 6.26 -24.51 4.14
C GLU A 11 6.75 -23.18 4.68
N LEU A 12 7.69 -22.54 3.96
CA LEU A 12 8.21 -21.20 4.27
C LEU A 12 7.22 -20.07 3.95
N ARG A 13 6.05 -20.39 3.39
CA ARG A 13 5.03 -19.43 2.94
C ARG A 13 5.59 -18.41 1.96
N LEU A 14 6.37 -18.86 0.97
CA LEU A 14 6.91 -18.06 -0.13
C LEU A 14 6.14 -18.35 -1.44
N PRO A 15 4.86 -17.96 -1.54
CA PRO A 15 4.03 -18.29 -2.70
C PRO A 15 4.54 -17.66 -3.99
N THR A 16 5.14 -16.47 -3.92
CA THR A 16 5.67 -15.77 -5.10
C THR A 16 6.92 -16.47 -5.61
N PHE A 17 7.80 -16.94 -4.71
CA PHE A 17 8.90 -17.82 -5.11
C PHE A 17 8.36 -19.05 -5.80
N GLY A 18 7.41 -19.76 -5.18
CA GLY A 18 6.84 -20.99 -5.74
C GLY A 18 6.26 -20.80 -7.15
N GLN A 19 5.72 -19.61 -7.43
CA GLN A 19 5.15 -19.26 -8.72
C GLN A 19 6.19 -18.85 -9.78
N TYR A 20 7.25 -18.13 -9.38
CA TYR A 20 8.12 -17.42 -10.34
C TYR A 20 9.59 -17.86 -10.34
N TYR A 21 10.01 -18.81 -9.48
CA TYR A 21 11.42 -19.18 -9.36
C TYR A 21 12.02 -19.71 -10.68
N GLN A 22 11.24 -20.43 -11.50
CA GLN A 22 11.66 -20.95 -12.81
C GLN A 22 11.79 -19.82 -13.83
N ASP A 23 10.76 -18.98 -13.97
CA ASP A 23 10.80 -17.81 -14.86
C ASP A 23 12.01 -16.90 -14.59
N TYR A 24 12.34 -16.68 -13.31
CA TYR A 24 13.50 -15.88 -12.93
C TYR A 24 14.82 -16.62 -13.15
N GLN A 25 14.83 -17.95 -13.09
CA GLN A 25 16.01 -18.77 -13.38
C GLN A 25 16.33 -18.71 -14.88
N ASP A 26 15.31 -18.75 -15.73
CA ASP A 26 15.46 -18.62 -17.17
C ASP A 26 15.99 -17.23 -17.53
N ARG A 27 15.39 -16.17 -16.97
CA ARG A 27 15.89 -14.79 -17.12
C ARG A 27 17.31 -14.61 -16.60
N ALA A 28 17.65 -15.23 -15.47
CA ALA A 28 18.99 -15.18 -14.92
C ALA A 28 20.01 -15.83 -15.87
N SER A 29 19.61 -16.92 -16.53
CA SER A 29 20.45 -17.61 -17.51
C SER A 29 20.62 -16.76 -18.78
N GLU A 30 19.53 -16.17 -19.30
CA GLU A 30 19.54 -15.30 -20.49
C GLU A 30 20.35 -14.01 -20.28
N HIS A 31 20.25 -13.41 -19.10
CA HIS A 31 20.92 -12.15 -18.78
C HIS A 31 22.24 -12.34 -18.01
N ALA A 32 22.74 -13.57 -17.90
CA ALA A 32 23.96 -13.92 -17.17
C ALA A 32 24.01 -13.35 -15.74
N TRP A 33 22.90 -13.40 -15.01
CA TRP A 33 22.83 -12.96 -13.62
C TRP A 33 23.65 -13.89 -12.73
N SER A 34 24.36 -13.30 -11.77
CA SER A 34 24.90 -14.02 -10.62
C SER A 34 23.78 -14.63 -9.77
N TYR A 35 24.10 -15.68 -8.99
CA TYR A 35 23.13 -16.28 -8.07
C TYR A 35 22.57 -15.27 -7.05
N SER A 36 23.38 -14.31 -6.62
CA SER A 36 22.94 -13.20 -5.76
C SER A 36 21.92 -12.30 -6.44
N GLN A 37 22.08 -11.98 -7.73
CA GLN A 37 21.13 -11.16 -8.48
C GLN A 37 19.79 -11.89 -8.68
N TYR A 38 19.84 -13.18 -9.04
CA TYR A 38 18.65 -14.02 -9.12
C TYR A 38 17.87 -14.05 -7.80
N LEU A 39 18.56 -14.32 -6.69
CA LEU A 39 17.92 -14.39 -5.38
C LEU A 39 17.36 -13.03 -4.95
N ALA A 40 18.11 -11.94 -5.16
CA ALA A 40 17.65 -10.59 -4.84
C ALA A 40 16.37 -10.23 -5.62
N ALA A 41 16.33 -10.51 -6.92
CA ALA A 41 15.18 -10.23 -7.76
C ALA A 41 13.92 -11.02 -7.34
N LEU A 42 14.07 -12.29 -6.93
CA LEU A 42 12.98 -13.07 -6.36
C LEU A 42 12.50 -12.52 -5.00
N CYS A 43 13.43 -12.15 -4.12
CA CYS A 43 13.12 -11.53 -2.83
C CYS A 43 12.33 -10.22 -3.02
N GLU A 44 12.78 -9.34 -3.91
CA GLU A 44 12.09 -8.09 -4.24
C GLU A 44 10.67 -8.36 -4.72
N ARG A 45 10.49 -9.35 -5.59
CA ARG A 45 9.18 -9.73 -6.12
C ARG A 45 8.24 -10.26 -5.03
N GLU A 46 8.72 -11.10 -4.13
CA GLU A 46 7.94 -11.60 -2.99
C GLU A 46 7.57 -10.47 -2.01
N ILE A 47 8.51 -9.57 -1.69
CA ILE A 47 8.25 -8.41 -0.84
C ILE A 47 7.17 -7.53 -1.46
N ALA A 48 7.28 -7.21 -2.75
CA ALA A 48 6.30 -6.40 -3.47
C ALA A 48 4.90 -7.06 -3.46
N GLN A 49 4.83 -8.36 -3.76
CA GLN A 49 3.56 -9.10 -3.77
C GLN A 49 2.91 -9.13 -2.38
N ARG A 50 3.70 -9.33 -1.32
CA ARG A 50 3.22 -9.29 0.07
C ARG A 50 2.71 -7.91 0.47
N PHE A 51 3.43 -6.86 0.09
CA PHE A 51 3.00 -5.48 0.35
C PHE A 51 1.67 -5.18 -0.34
N GLN A 52 1.54 -5.48 -1.63
CA GLN A 52 0.29 -5.32 -2.38
C GLN A 52 -0.87 -6.11 -1.76
N SER A 53 -0.62 -7.35 -1.34
CA SER A 53 -1.63 -8.19 -0.68
C SER A 53 -2.10 -7.59 0.65
N ARG A 54 -1.17 -7.04 1.45
CA ARG A 54 -1.49 -6.35 2.71
C ARG A 54 -2.34 -5.11 2.46
N ILE A 55 -1.93 -4.25 1.53
CA ILE A 55 -2.69 -3.05 1.16
C ILE A 55 -4.11 -3.41 0.71
N SER A 56 -4.27 -4.44 -0.12
CA SER A 56 -5.59 -4.90 -0.57
C SER A 56 -6.45 -5.37 0.61
N SER A 57 -5.89 -6.15 1.55
CA SER A 57 -6.63 -6.61 2.73
C SER A 57 -7.01 -5.43 3.63
N TRP A 58 -6.08 -4.54 3.95
CA TRP A 58 -6.33 -3.39 4.81
C TRP A 58 -7.33 -2.42 4.19
N THR A 59 -7.27 -2.18 2.88
CA THR A 59 -8.26 -1.37 2.16
C THR A 59 -9.67 -1.95 2.32
N ARG A 60 -9.81 -3.27 2.22
CA ARG A 60 -11.09 -3.98 2.42
C ARG A 60 -11.56 -3.91 3.87
N GLU A 61 -10.65 -4.09 4.83
CA GLU A 61 -10.95 -4.07 6.26
C GLU A 61 -11.34 -2.69 6.77
N ALA A 62 -10.73 -1.63 6.24
CA ALA A 62 -10.99 -0.25 6.64
C ALA A 62 -12.41 0.25 6.29
N LYS A 63 -13.10 -0.41 5.33
CA LYS A 63 -14.47 -0.07 4.90
C LYS A 63 -14.66 1.42 4.59
N LEU A 64 -13.64 2.03 4.00
CA LEU A 64 -13.69 3.42 3.56
C LEU A 64 -14.67 3.56 2.37
N PRO A 65 -15.34 4.72 2.21
CA PRO A 65 -16.18 4.97 1.06
C PRO A 65 -15.42 4.76 -0.27
N ARG A 66 -15.93 3.88 -1.13
CA ARG A 66 -15.31 3.60 -2.43
C ARG A 66 -15.26 4.87 -3.29
N GLY A 67 -14.15 5.01 -4.03
CA GLY A 67 -13.94 6.13 -4.95
C GLY A 67 -13.62 7.47 -4.27
N LYS A 68 -13.48 7.53 -2.94
CA LYS A 68 -13.05 8.75 -2.22
C LYS A 68 -11.56 8.69 -1.92
N SER A 69 -10.76 9.24 -2.81
CA SER A 69 -9.30 9.36 -2.69
C SER A 69 -8.87 10.81 -2.88
N PHE A 70 -7.59 11.11 -2.70
CA PHE A 70 -7.03 12.41 -3.06
C PHE A 70 -7.17 12.72 -4.55
N ALA A 71 -7.13 11.70 -5.42
CA ALA A 71 -7.29 11.88 -6.86
C ALA A 71 -8.72 12.30 -7.26
N THR A 72 -9.73 11.92 -6.47
CA THR A 72 -11.14 12.27 -6.72
C THR A 72 -11.65 13.41 -5.86
N LEU A 73 -10.83 13.92 -4.94
CA LEU A 73 -11.18 15.06 -4.10
C LEU A 73 -11.13 16.34 -4.92
N ALA A 74 -12.22 17.10 -4.95
CA ALA A 74 -12.26 18.44 -5.53
C ALA A 74 -11.52 19.45 -4.64
N LEU A 75 -10.20 19.28 -4.53
CA LEU A 75 -9.35 20.07 -3.63
C LEU A 75 -9.37 21.57 -4.01
N ASN A 76 -9.45 21.86 -5.32
CA ASN A 76 -9.45 23.22 -5.84
C ASN A 76 -10.70 24.02 -5.44
N ASP A 77 -11.80 23.35 -5.10
CA ASP A 77 -13.06 24.00 -4.68
C ASP A 77 -13.02 24.44 -3.21
N LEU A 78 -12.00 24.01 -2.45
CA LEU A 78 -11.83 24.38 -1.05
C LEU A 78 -11.07 25.70 -0.92
N PRO A 79 -11.27 26.48 0.17
CA PRO A 79 -10.46 27.66 0.43
C PRO A 79 -8.97 27.32 0.48
N GLN A 80 -8.10 28.20 -0.05
CA GLN A 80 -6.65 27.94 -0.12
C GLN A 80 -6.03 27.56 1.24
N ALA A 81 -6.48 28.17 2.33
CA ALA A 81 -6.01 27.84 3.67
C ALA A 81 -6.33 26.39 4.07
N VAL A 82 -7.48 25.85 3.65
CA VAL A 82 -7.88 24.45 3.87
C VAL A 82 -7.07 23.53 2.97
N GLN A 83 -6.87 23.88 1.71
CA GLN A 83 -6.04 23.11 0.77
C GLN A 83 -4.63 22.89 1.33
N LYS A 84 -3.97 23.96 1.79
CA LYS A 84 -2.63 23.89 2.38
C LYS A 84 -2.56 22.93 3.58
N LYS A 85 -3.57 22.94 4.45
CA LYS A 85 -3.64 22.02 5.60
C LYS A 85 -3.83 20.58 5.16
N ILE A 86 -4.70 20.32 4.19
CA ILE A 86 -4.94 18.97 3.67
C ILE A 86 -3.66 18.41 3.01
N ILE A 87 -2.97 19.23 2.22
CA ILE A 87 -1.70 18.86 1.58
C ILE A 87 -0.64 18.56 2.66
N ALA A 88 -0.52 19.40 3.69
CA ALA A 88 0.41 19.15 4.79
C ALA A 88 0.13 17.84 5.54
N LEU A 89 -1.14 17.49 5.75
CA LEU A 89 -1.55 16.22 6.37
C LEU A 89 -1.28 15.00 5.48
N ARG A 90 -1.36 15.18 4.15
CA ARG A 90 -1.02 14.15 3.16
C ARG A 90 0.50 13.92 3.13
N ASP A 91 1.27 14.99 3.00
CA ASP A 91 2.71 14.91 2.77
C ASP A 91 3.48 14.51 4.04
N ASN A 92 2.91 14.73 5.21
CA ASN A 92 3.49 14.32 6.49
C ASN A 92 2.47 13.52 7.30
N THR A 93 2.64 12.19 7.33
CA THR A 93 1.77 11.25 8.08
C THR A 93 2.20 11.04 9.53
N GLN A 94 3.20 11.77 10.04
CA GLN A 94 3.71 11.61 11.40
C GLN A 94 2.64 11.80 12.48
N TRP A 95 1.64 12.64 12.21
CA TRP A 95 0.48 12.85 13.08
C TRP A 95 -0.25 11.52 13.38
N ALA A 96 -0.33 10.61 12.42
CA ALA A 96 -1.00 9.31 12.60
C ALA A 96 -0.18 8.42 13.54
N HIS A 97 1.15 8.45 13.43
CA HIS A 97 2.05 7.68 14.29
C HIS A 97 2.14 8.24 15.72
N GLN A 98 1.97 9.56 15.87
CA GLN A 98 1.97 10.25 17.16
C GLN A 98 0.60 10.21 17.85
N ALA A 99 -0.40 9.58 17.24
CA ALA A 99 -1.79 9.54 17.71
C ALA A 99 -2.40 10.95 17.86
N ASP A 100 -1.98 11.89 17.01
CA ASP A 100 -2.58 13.22 16.93
C ASP A 100 -3.98 13.14 16.31
N ASN A 101 -4.92 13.87 16.90
CA ASN A 101 -6.30 13.88 16.45
C ASN A 101 -6.53 14.98 15.40
N ILE A 102 -7.10 14.60 14.25
CA ILE A 102 -7.55 15.55 13.23
C ILE A 102 -9.06 15.78 13.40
N LEU A 103 -9.43 17.04 13.61
CA LEU A 103 -10.83 17.46 13.70
C LEU A 103 -11.24 18.23 12.44
N LEU A 104 -12.22 17.69 11.70
CA LEU A 104 -12.79 18.31 10.50
C LEU A 104 -14.11 19.00 10.84
N ILE A 105 -14.13 20.33 10.85
CA ILE A 105 -15.31 21.15 11.18
C ILE A 105 -15.76 21.96 9.97
N GLY A 106 -17.08 22.03 9.74
CA GLY A 106 -17.68 22.87 8.72
C GLY A 106 -19.10 22.42 8.35
N PRO A 107 -19.82 23.19 7.51
CA PRO A 107 -21.18 22.89 7.07
C PRO A 107 -21.31 21.50 6.45
N SER A 108 -22.52 20.92 6.44
CA SER A 108 -22.75 19.64 5.73
C SER A 108 -22.43 19.77 4.24
N GLY A 109 -21.99 18.69 3.61
CA GLY A 109 -21.72 18.66 2.16
C GLY A 109 -20.37 19.21 1.69
N VAL A 110 -19.58 19.89 2.53
CA VAL A 110 -18.29 20.53 2.13
C VAL A 110 -17.09 19.57 1.97
N GLY A 111 -17.34 18.27 1.77
CA GLY A 111 -16.27 17.30 1.51
C GLY A 111 -15.54 16.72 2.74
N LYS A 112 -15.93 17.04 3.98
CA LYS A 112 -15.28 16.53 5.21
C LYS A 112 -15.11 15.00 5.23
N SER A 113 -16.19 14.25 4.94
CA SER A 113 -16.13 12.79 4.89
C SER A 113 -15.29 12.26 3.73
N HIS A 114 -15.14 13.03 2.64
CA HIS A 114 -14.22 12.69 1.55
C HIS A 114 -12.79 12.88 1.98
N ILE A 115 -12.46 14.01 2.62
CA ILE A 115 -11.13 14.30 3.16
C ILE A 115 -10.69 13.19 4.14
N ALA A 116 -11.56 12.83 5.09
CA ALA A 116 -11.27 11.74 6.04
C ALA A 116 -11.02 10.40 5.33
N ALA A 117 -11.85 10.06 4.32
CA ALA A 117 -11.67 8.84 3.54
C ALA A 117 -10.37 8.86 2.71
N ALA A 118 -10.04 10.00 2.10
CA ALA A 118 -8.83 10.17 1.32
C ALA A 118 -7.56 10.06 2.18
N LEU A 119 -7.54 10.68 3.36
CA LEU A 119 -6.46 10.55 4.34
C LEU A 119 -6.30 9.08 4.79
N GLY A 120 -7.41 8.42 5.14
CA GLY A 120 -7.38 7.02 5.54
C GLY A 120 -6.87 6.09 4.44
N LEU A 121 -7.30 6.30 3.19
CA LEU A 121 -6.82 5.53 2.05
C LEU A 121 -5.32 5.76 1.81
N HIS A 122 -4.88 7.01 1.90
CA HIS A 122 -3.48 7.37 1.73
C HIS A 122 -2.58 6.73 2.78
N LEU A 123 -3.02 6.67 4.04
CA LEU A 123 -2.29 5.96 5.11
C LEU A 123 -2.14 4.46 4.77
N ILE A 124 -3.19 3.82 4.28
CA ILE A 124 -3.12 2.41 3.85
C ILE A 124 -2.13 2.24 2.69
N GLU A 125 -2.11 3.17 1.74
CA GLU A 125 -1.15 3.21 0.63
C GLU A 125 0.31 3.35 1.10
N GLN A 126 0.54 4.02 2.23
CA GLN A 126 1.85 4.13 2.89
C GLN A 126 2.20 2.92 3.77
N GLY A 127 1.31 1.95 3.91
CA GLY A 127 1.54 0.74 4.71
C GLY A 127 0.99 0.78 6.14
N GLU A 128 0.13 1.74 6.45
CA GLU A 128 -0.50 1.87 7.78
C GLU A 128 -1.85 1.18 7.88
N VAL A 129 -2.17 0.66 9.06
CA VAL A 129 -3.45 0.00 9.33
C VAL A 129 -4.49 1.03 9.77
N VAL A 130 -5.53 1.23 8.97
CA VAL A 130 -6.67 2.10 9.30
C VAL A 130 -7.89 1.27 9.66
N LYS A 131 -8.51 1.59 10.81
CA LYS A 131 -9.74 0.96 11.28
C LYS A 131 -10.82 2.01 11.46
N ARG A 132 -12.04 1.66 11.06
CA ARG A 132 -13.23 2.46 11.33
C ARG A 132 -13.85 1.97 12.65
N ASN A 133 -13.73 2.79 13.69
CA ASN A 133 -14.46 2.61 14.94
C ASN A 133 -15.94 2.95 14.79
#